data_AF-Q54SK6-F1
#
_entry.id   AF-Q54SK6-F1
#
_cell.length_a   1.000
_cell.length_b   1.000
_cell.length_c   1.000
_cell.angle_alpha   90.00
_cell.angle_beta   90.00
_cell.angle_gamma   90.00
#
_symmetry.space_group_name_H-M   'P 1'
#
loop_
_entity.id
_entity.type
_entity.pdbx_description
1 polymer ?
#
loop_
_entity_poly.entity_id
_entity_poly.type
_entity_poly.pdbx_seq_one_letter_code
_entity_poly.pdbx_strand_id
1 'polypeptide(L)'
;MGNNHSTYEKLEIGSKCQSLKVINNEKVGDVYLVMYSEIKDGESKNEINNKKPSSFLNDIHYTIVIDVAGESNDENGIMGLEVHIVLEKNSKKIQLCFERKFGENQIYQELSMYLGKIENIYHKDQPLEWYFGLNRVILTEWFNEFIENENRGDKWSIYSNCYTFSKFLIEKFKFNNIYQLNWPH
;
A
#
# COMPACT_ATOMS: atom_id res chain seq x y z
N MET A 1 -21.26 7.68 26.77
CA MET A 1 -20.33 8.82 26.61
C MET A 1 -18.95 8.35 27.04
N GLY A 2 -18.16 7.82 26.10
CA GLY A 2 -16.82 7.30 26.39
C GLY A 2 -15.77 8.33 25.99
N ASN A 3 -15.04 8.86 26.97
CA ASN A 3 -13.89 9.73 26.75
C ASN A 3 -12.70 8.87 26.32
N ASN A 4 -12.34 8.91 25.04
CA ASN A 4 -11.07 8.35 24.57
C ASN A 4 -9.96 9.37 24.80
N HIS A 5 -9.20 9.17 25.88
CA HIS A 5 -7.94 9.85 26.13
C HIS A 5 -6.90 9.37 25.11
N SER A 6 -6.55 10.23 24.16
CA SER A 6 -5.40 10.06 23.26
C SER A 6 -4.12 10.41 24.01
N THR A 7 -3.40 9.41 24.50
CA THR A 7 -2.01 9.54 24.98
C THR A 7 -1.08 9.68 23.78
N TYR A 8 -0.54 10.89 23.60
CA TYR A 8 0.62 11.11 22.75
C TYR A 8 1.87 10.70 23.54
N GLU A 9 2.38 9.49 23.29
CA GLU A 9 3.71 9.10 23.77
C GLU A 9 4.75 9.96 23.06
N LYS A 10 5.52 10.69 23.88
CA LYS A 10 6.68 11.47 23.46
C LYS A 10 7.77 10.47 23.07
N LEU A 11 7.95 10.24 21.77
CA LEU A 11 9.06 9.46 21.24
C LEU A 11 10.38 10.18 21.57
N GLU A 12 11.16 9.60 22.49
CA GLU A 12 12.55 10.00 22.73
C GLU A 12 13.38 9.60 21.52
N ILE A 13 13.72 10.60 20.70
CA ILE A 13 14.56 10.44 19.51
C ILE A 13 16.01 10.28 19.97
N GLY A 14 16.39 9.05 20.29
CA GLY A 14 17.78 8.68 20.51
C GLY A 14 18.63 9.01 19.28
N SER A 15 19.75 9.69 19.49
CA SER A 15 20.63 10.29 18.49
C SER A 15 21.46 9.27 17.70
N LYS A 16 20.83 8.21 17.17
CA LYS A 16 21.44 7.47 16.06
C LYS A 16 21.44 8.42 14.88
N CYS A 17 22.62 8.95 14.57
CA CYS A 17 22.91 9.68 13.34
C CYS A 17 22.70 8.68 12.19
N GLN A 18 21.44 8.45 11.81
CA GLN A 18 21.10 7.74 10.61
C GLN A 18 21.72 8.57 9.50
N SER A 19 22.71 8.01 8.81
CA SER A 19 23.29 8.60 7.61
C SER A 19 22.14 9.13 6.76
N LEU A 20 22.18 10.43 6.43
CA LEU A 20 21.15 11.07 5.60
C LEU A 20 20.89 10.18 4.39
N LYS A 21 19.72 9.54 4.36
CA LYS A 21 19.34 8.70 3.24
C LYS A 21 19.32 9.59 2.01
N VAL A 22 20.03 9.17 0.96
CA VAL A 22 20.06 9.90 -0.31
C VAL A 22 18.68 9.78 -0.94
N ILE A 23 17.95 10.90 -0.98
CA ILE A 23 16.67 11.01 -1.68
C ILE A 23 16.94 11.10 -3.17
N ASN A 24 16.29 10.24 -3.96
CA ASN A 24 16.29 10.36 -5.41
C ASN A 24 15.00 11.03 -5.90
N ASN A 25 15.06 12.34 -6.15
CA ASN A 25 13.92 13.13 -6.62
C ASN A 25 13.33 12.60 -7.95
N GLU A 26 14.09 11.88 -8.77
CA GLU A 26 13.59 11.28 -10.01
C GLU A 26 12.60 10.15 -9.74
N LYS A 27 12.65 9.52 -8.57
CA LYS A 27 11.75 8.44 -8.16
C LYS A 27 10.52 8.89 -7.41
N VAL A 28 10.46 10.17 -7.00
CA VAL A 28 9.31 10.74 -6.30
C VAL A 28 8.06 10.62 -7.18
N GLY A 29 7.11 9.79 -6.77
CA GLY A 29 5.88 9.47 -7.48
C GLY A 29 5.90 8.19 -8.28
N ASP A 30 6.99 7.44 -8.28
CA ASP A 30 7.01 6.12 -8.89
C ASP A 30 5.95 5.22 -8.26
N VAL A 31 5.19 4.53 -9.11
CA VAL A 31 4.10 3.64 -8.72
C VAL A 31 4.50 2.22 -9.07
N TYR A 32 4.37 1.33 -8.10
CA TYR A 32 4.69 -0.07 -8.22
C TYR A 32 3.46 -0.93 -7.91
N LEU A 33 3.26 -1.99 -8.71
CA LEU A 33 2.45 -3.13 -8.31
C LEU A 33 3.33 -4.07 -7.50
N VAL A 34 2.90 -4.44 -6.30
CA VAL A 34 3.61 -5.44 -5.49
C VAL A 34 2.67 -6.61 -5.24
N MET A 35 3.18 -7.82 -5.45
CA MET A 35 2.49 -9.07 -5.20
C MET A 35 3.20 -9.80 -4.07
N TYR A 36 2.42 -10.16 -3.07
CA TYR A 36 2.88 -11.04 -2.00
C TYR A 36 2.22 -12.39 -2.16
N SER A 37 2.94 -13.45 -1.84
CA SER A 37 2.31 -14.73 -1.56
C SER A 37 2.38 -15.09 -0.10
N GLU A 38 1.37 -15.81 0.37
CA GLU A 38 1.57 -16.61 1.56
C GLU A 38 2.61 -17.66 1.21
N ILE A 39 3.76 -17.55 1.86
CA ILE A 39 4.70 -18.66 1.95
C ILE A 39 3.94 -19.83 2.61
N LYS A 40 3.47 -20.77 1.78
CA LYS A 40 3.12 -22.14 2.19
C LYS A 40 4.41 -22.94 2.33
N ASP A 41 5.34 -22.44 3.11
CA ASP A 41 6.57 -23.19 3.27
C ASP A 41 6.30 -24.35 4.21
N GLY A 42 6.50 -25.56 3.66
CA GLY A 42 6.57 -26.80 4.40
C GLY A 42 7.25 -26.58 5.74
N GLU A 43 6.48 -26.91 6.74
CA GLU A 43 6.64 -26.55 8.11
C GLU A 43 8.18 -26.81 8.55
N SER A 44 9.13 -25.86 8.91
CA SER A 44 9.84 -25.26 10.16
C SER A 44 10.37 -23.81 9.98
N LYS A 45 9.79 -22.89 9.20
CA LYS A 45 8.63 -22.93 8.31
C LYS A 45 7.31 -23.56 8.90
N ASN A 46 7.38 -24.21 10.10
CA ASN A 46 6.63 -25.31 10.87
C ASN A 46 6.15 -24.65 12.15
N GLU A 47 6.82 -23.58 12.55
CA GLU A 47 6.53 -22.86 13.77
C GLU A 47 5.76 -21.57 13.48
N ILE A 48 5.14 -21.46 12.29
CA ILE A 48 4.08 -20.47 12.01
C ILE A 48 2.69 -21.04 12.38
N ASN A 49 2.63 -21.93 13.38
CA ASN A 49 1.54 -21.88 14.35
C ASN A 49 1.81 -20.65 15.21
N ASN A 50 1.35 -19.44 14.88
CA ASN A 50 0.11 -18.94 15.48
C ASN A 50 -0.37 -17.60 14.89
N LYS A 51 0.25 -17.09 13.82
CA LYS A 51 -0.20 -15.86 13.18
C LYS A 51 -0.96 -16.22 11.93
N LYS A 52 -2.29 -16.26 12.04
CA LYS A 52 -3.20 -16.21 10.91
C LYS A 52 -3.18 -14.78 10.33
N PRO A 53 -2.56 -14.48 9.18
CA PRO A 53 -3.16 -13.51 8.29
C PRO A 53 -4.32 -14.22 7.57
N SER A 54 -5.36 -14.63 8.32
CA SER A 54 -6.55 -15.30 7.75
C SER A 54 -7.40 -14.37 6.87
N SER A 55 -6.80 -13.35 6.27
CA SER A 55 -7.39 -12.43 5.32
C SER A 55 -6.93 -12.70 3.89
N PHE A 56 -5.90 -13.53 3.67
CA PHE A 56 -5.54 -13.99 2.33
C PHE A 56 -6.44 -15.18 1.96
N LEU A 57 -7.66 -14.90 1.52
CA LEU A 57 -8.52 -15.95 0.94
C LEU A 57 -7.89 -16.57 -0.33
N ASN A 58 -6.91 -15.89 -0.92
CA ASN A 58 -6.12 -16.34 -2.06
C ASN A 58 -4.63 -16.29 -1.68
N ASP A 59 -3.86 -17.25 -2.20
CA ASP A 59 -2.41 -17.36 -2.00
C ASP A 59 -1.62 -16.11 -2.44
N ILE A 60 -2.27 -15.15 -3.12
CA ILE A 60 -1.64 -13.95 -3.68
C ILE A 60 -2.40 -12.70 -3.22
N HIS A 61 -1.66 -11.72 -2.70
CA HIS A 61 -2.14 -10.41 -2.32
C HIS A 61 -1.51 -9.32 -3.16
N TYR A 62 -2.34 -8.41 -3.67
CA TYR A 62 -1.92 -7.32 -4.54
C TYR A 62 -1.97 -5.99 -3.79
N THR A 63 -0.91 -5.20 -3.91
CA THR A 63 -0.82 -3.87 -3.31
C THR A 63 -0.25 -2.88 -4.32
N ILE A 64 -0.58 -1.61 -4.14
CA ILE A 64 0.05 -0.51 -4.87
C ILE A 64 0.99 0.20 -3.91
N VAL A 65 2.23 0.42 -4.33
CA VAL A 65 3.20 1.21 -3.56
C VAL A 65 3.55 2.46 -4.35
N ILE A 66 3.47 3.61 -3.69
CA ILE A 66 3.80 4.91 -4.26
C ILE A 66 5.01 5.45 -3.53
N ASP A 67 6.09 5.68 -4.26
CA ASP A 67 7.31 6.26 -3.69
C ASP A 67 7.14 7.78 -3.51
N VAL A 68 6.51 8.16 -2.41
CA VAL A 68 6.20 9.57 -2.10
C VAL A 68 7.43 10.44 -1.85
N ALA A 69 8.60 9.84 -1.59
CA ALA A 69 9.78 10.54 -1.10
C ALA A 69 11.08 10.21 -1.86
N GLY A 70 11.02 9.44 -2.94
CA GLY A 70 12.18 9.03 -3.73
C GLY A 70 13.13 8.10 -2.97
N GLU A 71 12.58 7.28 -2.07
CA GLU A 71 13.35 6.42 -1.16
C GLU A 71 13.67 5.04 -1.76
N SER A 72 12.98 4.63 -2.83
CA SER A 72 13.16 3.31 -3.45
C SER A 72 14.51 3.21 -4.14
N ASN A 73 15.26 2.15 -3.90
CA ASN A 73 16.54 1.92 -4.57
C ASN A 73 16.86 0.42 -4.66
N ASP A 74 17.90 0.07 -5.40
CA ASP A 74 18.21 -1.34 -5.69
C ASP A 74 18.68 -2.08 -4.42
N GLU A 75 19.24 -1.36 -3.45
CA GLU A 75 19.77 -1.92 -2.20
C GLU A 75 18.67 -2.21 -1.17
N ASN A 76 17.76 -1.25 -0.97
CA ASN A 76 16.67 -1.35 0.00
C ASN A 76 15.38 -1.90 -0.62
N GLY A 77 15.23 -1.87 -1.94
CA GLY A 77 13.98 -2.20 -2.61
C GLY A 77 12.97 -1.04 -2.62
N ILE A 78 11.70 -1.38 -2.80
CA ILE A 78 10.61 -0.42 -2.97
C ILE A 78 10.16 0.11 -1.60
N MET A 79 10.06 1.42 -1.50
CA MET A 79 9.65 2.14 -0.30
C MET A 79 8.57 3.15 -0.63
N GLY A 80 7.69 3.42 0.33
CA GLY A 80 6.70 4.47 0.20
C GLY A 80 5.36 4.15 0.85
N LEU A 81 4.31 4.75 0.30
CA LEU A 81 2.93 4.51 0.71
C LEU A 81 2.40 3.26 0.05
N GLU A 82 2.16 2.23 0.85
CA GLU A 82 1.51 1.00 0.42
C GLU A 82 0.00 1.08 0.67
N VAL A 83 -0.77 0.78 -0.37
CA VAL A 83 -2.22 0.85 -0.40
C VAL A 83 -2.78 -0.48 -0.88
N HIS A 84 -3.67 -1.06 -0.10
CA HIS A 84 -4.38 -2.28 -0.48
C HIS A 84 -5.68 -2.41 0.31
N ILE A 85 -6.50 -3.41 -0.04
CA ILE A 85 -7.66 -3.79 0.75
C ILE A 85 -7.51 -5.20 1.28
N VAL A 86 -7.99 -5.43 2.50
CA VAL A 86 -8.00 -6.73 3.17
C VAL A 86 -9.42 -7.11 3.58
N LEU A 87 -9.61 -8.38 3.92
CA LEU A 87 -10.84 -8.82 4.57
C LEU A 87 -10.81 -8.39 6.05
N GLU A 88 -11.83 -7.64 6.47
CA GLU A 88 -12.02 -7.26 7.87
C GLU A 88 -12.18 -8.51 8.75
N LYS A 89 -11.51 -8.52 9.91
CA LYS A 89 -11.58 -9.65 10.83
C LYS A 89 -13.00 -9.90 11.33
N ASN A 90 -13.45 -11.16 11.26
CA ASN A 90 -14.79 -11.59 11.69
C ASN A 90 -15.95 -11.00 10.87
N SER A 91 -15.65 -10.43 9.71
CA SER A 91 -16.60 -9.80 8.81
C SER A 91 -16.39 -10.35 7.40
N LYS A 92 -17.40 -10.21 6.54
CA LYS A 92 -17.22 -10.43 5.09
C LYS A 92 -16.86 -9.14 4.37
N LYS A 93 -16.69 -8.04 5.09
CA LYS A 93 -16.44 -6.74 4.52
C LYS A 93 -14.97 -6.54 4.19
N ILE A 94 -14.73 -5.71 3.19
CA ILE A 94 -13.39 -5.25 2.87
C ILE A 94 -13.04 -4.02 3.69
N GLN A 95 -11.76 -3.87 4.02
CA GLN A 95 -11.20 -2.73 4.71
C GLN A 95 -10.02 -2.20 3.91
N LEU A 96 -9.95 -0.88 3.76
CA LEU A 96 -8.80 -0.19 3.19
C LEU A 96 -7.66 -0.12 4.22
N CYS A 97 -6.45 -0.42 3.77
CA CYS A 97 -5.24 -0.37 4.55
C CYS A 97 -4.22 0.57 3.88
N PHE A 98 -3.55 1.33 4.72
CA PHE A 98 -2.43 2.18 4.37
C PHE A 98 -1.27 1.82 5.28
N GLU A 99 -0.13 1.48 4.69
CA GLU A 99 1.08 1.15 5.43
C GLU A 99 2.26 1.90 4.84
N ARG A 100 3.24 2.24 5.68
CA ARG A 100 4.54 2.64 5.16
C ARG A 100 5.33 1.38 4.86
N LYS A 101 5.61 1.13 3.60
CA LYS A 101 6.48 0.02 3.21
C LYS A 101 7.94 0.40 3.50
N PHE A 102 8.59 -0.42 4.32
CA PHE A 102 10.02 -0.39 4.54
C PHE A 102 10.65 -1.48 3.68
N GLY A 103 11.67 -1.11 2.92
CA GLY A 103 12.22 -1.94 1.86
C GLY A 103 12.75 -3.31 2.28
N GLU A 104 13.10 -3.51 3.56
CA GLU A 104 13.66 -4.76 4.09
C GLU A 104 12.64 -5.91 4.21
N ASN A 105 11.32 -5.63 4.22
CA ASN A 105 10.28 -6.66 4.34
C ASN A 105 9.99 -7.38 3.00
N GLN A 106 11.03 -7.82 2.30
CA GLN A 106 10.92 -8.49 0.99
C GLN A 106 10.61 -9.99 1.09
N ILE A 107 10.63 -10.57 2.30
CA ILE A 107 10.54 -12.03 2.48
C ILE A 107 9.31 -12.62 1.79
N TYR A 108 8.21 -11.86 1.71
CA TYR A 108 6.95 -12.30 1.12
C TYR A 108 6.68 -11.73 -0.28
N GLN A 109 7.55 -10.87 -0.78
CA GLN A 109 7.35 -10.19 -2.06
C GLN A 109 7.81 -11.12 -3.19
N GLU A 110 6.85 -11.70 -3.92
CA GLU A 110 7.16 -12.54 -5.08
C GLU A 110 7.53 -11.71 -6.30
N LEU A 111 6.78 -10.62 -6.50
CA LEU A 111 6.92 -9.79 -7.67
C LEU A 111 6.71 -8.33 -7.30
N SER A 112 7.52 -7.48 -7.90
CA SER A 112 7.22 -6.07 -8.03
C SER A 112 7.41 -5.61 -9.44
N MET A 113 6.51 -4.74 -9.89
CA MET A 113 6.55 -4.17 -11.22
C MET A 113 6.39 -2.67 -11.15
N TYR A 114 7.31 -1.96 -11.79
CA TYR A 114 7.14 -0.54 -12.04
C TYR A 114 6.01 -0.31 -13.04
N LEU A 115 5.03 0.51 -12.65
CA LEU A 115 3.87 0.82 -13.49
C LEU A 115 4.00 2.16 -14.20
N GLY A 116 4.82 3.07 -13.65
CA GLY A 116 5.00 4.43 -14.13
C GLY A 116 5.08 5.41 -12.96
N LYS A 117 4.82 6.69 -13.20
CA LYS A 117 5.05 7.76 -12.23
C LYS A 117 3.87 8.69 -12.14
N ILE A 118 3.41 9.09 -10.96
CA ILE A 118 2.36 10.10 -10.73
C ILE A 118 2.95 11.44 -10.27
N GLU A 119 2.25 12.53 -10.57
CA GLU A 119 2.63 13.87 -10.11
C GLU A 119 2.16 14.14 -8.68
N ASN A 120 2.99 14.87 -7.93
CA ASN A 120 2.59 15.40 -6.62
C ASN A 120 1.72 16.65 -6.80
N ILE A 121 0.41 16.43 -6.93
CA ILE A 121 -0.58 17.50 -7.11
C ILE A 121 -1.06 18.15 -5.80
N TYR A 122 -0.71 17.57 -4.64
CA TYR A 122 -1.23 18.04 -3.35
C TYR A 122 -0.29 19.04 -2.68
N HIS A 123 1.00 18.70 -2.58
CA HIS A 123 1.98 19.49 -1.83
C HIS A 123 3.38 19.30 -2.42
N LYS A 124 3.69 20.09 -3.45
CA LYS A 124 4.99 20.04 -4.13
C LYS A 124 6.14 20.18 -3.13
N ASP A 125 7.16 19.34 -3.27
CA ASP A 125 8.38 19.31 -2.44
C ASP A 125 8.13 19.01 -0.94
N GLN A 126 6.93 18.51 -0.59
CA GLN A 126 6.51 18.17 0.76
C GLN A 126 5.99 16.72 0.81
N PRO A 127 6.89 15.72 0.91
CA PRO A 127 6.53 14.30 0.82
C PRO A 127 5.52 13.82 1.88
N LEU A 128 5.58 14.37 3.09
CA LEU A 128 4.71 13.98 4.19
C LEU A 128 3.28 14.46 3.95
N GLU A 129 3.13 15.71 3.52
CA GLU A 129 1.85 16.31 3.16
C GLU A 129 1.27 15.64 1.92
N TRP A 130 2.12 15.23 0.98
CA TRP A 130 1.69 14.42 -0.17
C TRP A 130 1.16 13.04 0.26
N TYR A 131 1.89 12.34 1.14
CA TYR A 131 1.47 11.08 1.74
C TYR A 131 0.07 11.19 2.38
N PHE A 132 -0.16 12.23 3.18
CA PHE A 132 -1.47 12.46 3.80
C PHE A 132 -2.55 12.85 2.80
N GLY A 133 -2.21 13.66 1.79
CA GLY A 133 -3.12 14.05 0.72
C GLY A 133 -3.62 12.86 -0.08
N LEU A 134 -2.70 11.96 -0.49
CA LEU A 134 -3.02 10.71 -1.18
C LEU A 134 -3.89 9.79 -0.31
N ASN A 135 -3.49 9.54 0.95
CA ASN A 135 -4.27 8.72 1.86
C ASN A 135 -5.70 9.22 2.01
N ARG A 136 -5.86 10.54 2.17
CA ARG A 136 -7.17 11.16 2.31
C ARG A 136 -8.02 10.91 1.06
N VAL A 137 -7.54 11.25 -0.13
CA VAL A 137 -8.34 11.11 -1.36
C VAL A 137 -8.66 9.66 -1.68
N ILE A 138 -7.70 8.74 -1.49
CA ILE A 138 -7.95 7.32 -1.67
C ILE A 138 -9.04 6.84 -0.70
N LEU A 139 -8.99 7.24 0.56
CA LEU A 139 -9.97 6.84 1.57
C LEU A 139 -11.35 7.45 1.35
N THR A 140 -11.42 8.77 1.13
CA THR A 140 -12.69 9.51 1.16
C THR A 140 -13.41 9.54 -0.18
N GLU A 141 -12.70 9.34 -1.28
CA GLU A 141 -13.28 9.43 -2.62
C GLU A 141 -13.17 8.08 -3.34
N TRP A 142 -11.95 7.61 -3.59
CA TRP A 142 -11.76 6.49 -4.51
C TRP A 142 -12.20 5.15 -3.92
N PHE A 143 -11.96 4.91 -2.64
CA PHE A 143 -12.42 3.69 -1.98
C PHE A 143 -13.95 3.67 -1.87
N ASN A 144 -14.58 4.81 -1.59
CA ASN A 144 -16.04 4.94 -1.60
C ASN A 144 -16.60 4.67 -3.00
N GLU A 145 -16.03 5.28 -4.04
CA GLU A 145 -16.41 5.01 -5.43
C GLU A 145 -16.22 3.52 -5.80
N PHE A 146 -15.15 2.90 -5.29
CA PHE A 146 -14.90 1.47 -5.52
C PHE A 146 -16.02 0.59 -4.93
N ILE A 147 -16.46 0.84 -3.70
CA ILE A 147 -17.50 0.05 -3.03
C ILE A 147 -18.91 0.37 -3.55
N GLU A 148 -19.16 1.60 -4.00
CA GLU A 148 -20.45 2.06 -4.51
C GLU A 148 -20.74 1.56 -5.94
N ASN A 149 -19.72 1.13 -6.68
CA ASN A 149 -19.92 0.53 -8.00
C ASN A 149 -20.78 -0.74 -7.90
N GLU A 150 -21.86 -0.80 -8.67
CA GLU A 150 -22.97 -1.77 -8.53
C GLU A 150 -22.54 -3.24 -8.47
N ASN A 151 -21.39 -3.60 -9.05
CA ASN A 151 -20.90 -4.99 -9.10
C ASN A 151 -19.88 -5.35 -8.01
N ARG A 152 -19.38 -4.39 -7.24
CA ARG A 152 -18.28 -4.61 -6.28
C ARG A 152 -18.81 -4.77 -4.86
N GLY A 153 -19.47 -3.74 -4.35
CA GLY A 153 -19.95 -3.70 -2.97
C GLY A 153 -18.84 -3.71 -1.92
N ASP A 154 -19.26 -3.64 -0.65
CA ASP A 154 -18.37 -3.60 0.51
C ASP A 154 -17.92 -4.99 1.01
N LYS A 155 -18.26 -6.07 0.29
CA LYS A 155 -17.96 -7.45 0.68
C LYS A 155 -16.90 -8.07 -0.20
N TRP A 156 -16.01 -8.86 0.41
CA TRP A 156 -14.99 -9.58 -0.33
C TRP A 156 -15.62 -10.55 -1.34
N SER A 157 -15.23 -10.42 -2.60
CA SER A 157 -15.76 -11.21 -3.72
C SER A 157 -14.77 -11.24 -4.88
N ILE A 158 -15.11 -11.95 -5.96
CA ILE A 158 -14.32 -11.91 -7.20
C ILE A 158 -14.27 -10.50 -7.84
N TYR A 159 -15.26 -9.65 -7.53
CA TYR A 159 -15.34 -8.28 -8.04
C TYR A 159 -14.77 -7.24 -7.07
N SER A 160 -14.67 -7.59 -5.78
CA SER A 160 -14.22 -6.70 -4.71
C SER A 160 -13.17 -7.41 -3.85
N ASN A 161 -11.91 -7.31 -4.29
CA ASN A 161 -10.74 -7.89 -3.65
C ASN A 161 -9.48 -7.05 -3.97
N CYS A 162 -8.35 -7.39 -3.35
CA CYS A 162 -7.11 -6.63 -3.52
C CYS A 162 -6.67 -6.50 -4.99
N TYR A 163 -6.82 -7.55 -5.81
CA TYR A 163 -6.50 -7.50 -7.24
C TYR A 163 -7.37 -6.49 -8.01
N THR A 164 -8.70 -6.56 -7.85
CA THR A 164 -9.61 -5.64 -8.56
C THR A 164 -9.48 -4.22 -8.06
N PHE A 165 -9.15 -4.03 -6.78
CA PHE A 165 -8.86 -2.72 -6.20
C PHE A 165 -7.55 -2.13 -6.72
N SER A 166 -6.47 -2.90 -6.79
CA SER A 166 -5.20 -2.45 -7.39
C SER A 166 -5.39 -2.02 -8.85
N LYS A 167 -6.16 -2.78 -9.63
CA LYS A 167 -6.55 -2.38 -11.00
C LYS A 167 -7.28 -1.04 -11.01
N PHE A 168 -8.28 -0.89 -10.14
CA PHE A 168 -9.03 0.35 -10.04
C PHE A 168 -8.16 1.55 -9.66
N LEU A 169 -7.24 1.40 -8.71
CA LEU A 169 -6.29 2.46 -8.33
C LEU A 169 -5.42 2.88 -9.51
N ILE A 170 -4.93 1.92 -10.30
CA ILE A 170 -4.11 2.21 -11.48
C ILE A 170 -4.90 3.03 -12.51
N GLU A 171 -6.16 2.66 -12.77
CA GLU A 171 -7.02 3.46 -13.63
C GLU A 171 -7.21 4.88 -13.06
N LYS A 172 -7.43 5.03 -11.75
CA LYS A 172 -7.54 6.34 -11.11
C LYS A 172 -6.27 7.18 -11.25
N PHE A 173 -5.12 6.55 -11.10
CA PHE A 173 -3.84 7.24 -11.28
C PHE A 173 -3.58 7.63 -12.74
N LYS A 174 -4.00 6.84 -13.73
CA LYS A 174 -3.90 7.21 -15.16
C LYS A 174 -4.66 8.50 -15.47
N PHE A 175 -5.91 8.61 -15.02
CA PHE A 175 -6.75 9.77 -15.35
C PHE A 175 -6.19 11.08 -14.78
N ASN A 176 -5.36 11.00 -13.74
CA ASN A 176 -4.77 12.16 -13.07
C ASN A 176 -3.33 12.44 -13.53
N ASN A 177 -2.91 11.91 -14.68
CA ASN A 177 -1.50 11.84 -14.98
C ASN A 177 -1.17 11.78 -16.48
N ILE A 178 -0.05 12.40 -16.87
CA ILE A 178 0.46 12.37 -18.25
C ILE A 178 1.08 11.03 -18.62
N TYR A 179 1.51 10.24 -17.62
CA TYR A 179 2.13 8.94 -17.82
C TYR A 179 1.08 7.83 -17.90
N GLN A 180 1.17 7.02 -18.96
CA GLN A 180 0.33 5.83 -19.11
C GLN A 180 0.83 4.74 -18.15
N LEU A 181 0.12 4.52 -17.04
CA LEU A 181 0.36 3.36 -16.20
C LEU A 181 -0.16 2.11 -16.92
N ASN A 182 0.63 1.07 -17.16
CA ASN A 182 0.10 -0.11 -17.84
C ASN A 182 -0.05 -1.27 -16.87
N TRP A 183 -1.23 -1.89 -16.85
CA TRP A 183 -1.42 -3.14 -16.11
C TRP A 183 -0.62 -4.25 -16.82
N PRO A 184 0.16 -5.08 -16.10
CA PRO A 184 0.85 -6.19 -16.73
C PRO A 184 -0.13 -7.17 -17.38
N HIS A 185 0.08 -7.45 -18.66
CA HIS A 185 -0.64 -8.48 -19.40
C HIS A 185 -0.21 -9.89 -18.99
#